data_AF-A0A9D1Z8N8-F1
#
_entry.id   AF-A0A9D1Z8N8-F1
#
_cell.length_a   1.000
_cell.length_b   1.000
_cell.length_c   1.000
_cell.angle_alpha   90.00
_cell.angle_beta   90.00
_cell.angle_gamma   90.00
#
_symmetry.space_group_name_H-M   'P 1'
#
loop_
_entity.id
_entity.type
_entity.pdbx_description
1 polymer ?
#
loop_
_entity_poly.entity_id
_entity_poly.type
_entity_poly.pdbx_seq_one_letter_code
_entity_poly.pdbx_strand_id
1 'polypeptide(L)'
;MDNNSRNWKKQEIEKKAKMKFEKLSKEEIEDKAGKYKKFIIITHSIFSVLFFIGVIPTVMEVLKFEEPLPIMQFVLMLLIYGTVIIAPLVRIYVISKKPHEELALLEVKREIRKVFSKIIQQEKELLQNENWTKATNGKFVVSKSFNIVTNGGILSKLFIDNQHKLFVYQKDINFIKMYKFSDLINYEVYENGQSKVKGRAGSALIGGAFFGLTGLIVGSSMSRKVEDKCNQLKLIIRLNDLNCPQIVITYVDNVAWDKAGFTYRTMKENLQLVCSALEYIMNAKTLEQSAVEKTEPQTTKEEKPLKEQMLELKEMLDSGLITQEEYELKKKRLLNL
;
A
#
# COMPACT_ATOMS: atom_id res chain seq x y z
N MET A 1 15.19 -13.83 -5.71
CA MET A 1 16.44 -13.88 -6.50
C MET A 1 17.34 -14.94 -5.90
N ASP A 2 17.46 -16.08 -6.58
CA ASP A 2 18.29 -17.23 -6.22
C ASP A 2 19.77 -16.82 -5.99
N ASN A 3 20.41 -17.45 -5.00
CA ASN A 3 21.82 -17.27 -4.66
C ASN A 3 22.73 -17.54 -5.87
N ASN A 4 22.31 -18.46 -6.75
CA ASN A 4 23.02 -18.79 -8.00
C ASN A 4 23.08 -17.61 -8.98
N SER A 5 21.98 -16.85 -9.11
CA SER A 5 21.91 -15.66 -9.98
C SER A 5 22.81 -14.52 -9.47
N ARG A 6 22.95 -14.36 -8.15
CA ARG A 6 23.85 -13.36 -7.55
C ARG A 6 25.32 -13.70 -7.79
N ASN A 7 25.68 -14.98 -7.71
CA ASN A 7 27.06 -15.42 -7.90
C ASN A 7 27.50 -15.27 -9.37
N TRP A 8 26.65 -15.67 -10.32
CA TRP A 8 26.90 -15.45 -11.75
C TRP A 8 27.12 -13.97 -12.10
N LYS A 9 26.26 -13.07 -11.60
CA LYS A 9 26.41 -11.62 -11.85
C LYS A 9 27.75 -11.09 -11.36
N LYS A 10 28.19 -11.53 -10.19
CA LYS A 10 29.48 -11.11 -9.62
C LYS A 10 30.65 -11.56 -10.51
N GLN A 11 30.62 -12.82 -10.97
CA GLN A 11 31.64 -13.37 -11.87
C GLN A 11 31.68 -12.63 -13.22
N GLU A 12 30.51 -12.34 -13.80
CA GLU A 12 30.42 -11.64 -15.09
C GLU A 12 30.93 -10.19 -15.01
N ILE A 13 30.60 -9.49 -13.92
CA ILE A 13 31.14 -8.14 -13.64
C ILE A 13 32.67 -8.20 -13.50
N GLU A 14 33.20 -9.18 -12.78
CA GLU A 14 34.65 -9.34 -12.61
C GLU A 14 35.36 -9.63 -13.92
N LYS A 15 34.80 -10.52 -14.74
CA LYS A 15 35.32 -10.85 -16.08
C LYS A 15 35.34 -9.61 -16.99
N LYS A 16 34.21 -8.91 -17.11
CA LYS A 16 34.11 -7.70 -17.94
C LYS A 16 35.01 -6.57 -17.43
N ALA A 17 35.21 -6.47 -16.12
CA ALA A 17 36.11 -5.48 -15.55
C ALA A 17 37.58 -5.75 -15.88
N LYS A 18 38.04 -7.00 -15.78
CA LYS A 18 39.40 -7.37 -16.18
C LYS A 18 39.64 -7.10 -17.66
N MET A 19 38.74 -7.55 -18.53
CA MET A 19 38.85 -7.32 -19.98
C MET A 19 38.86 -5.83 -20.35
N LYS A 20 38.09 -4.98 -19.65
CA LYS A 20 38.11 -3.53 -19.88
C LYS A 20 39.40 -2.90 -19.34
N PHE A 21 39.89 -3.37 -18.19
CA PHE A 21 41.09 -2.87 -17.54
C PHE A 21 42.36 -3.16 -18.36
N GLU A 22 42.48 -4.37 -18.93
CA GLU A 22 43.61 -4.77 -19.79
C GLU A 22 43.76 -3.91 -21.06
N LYS A 23 42.72 -3.20 -21.46
CA LYS A 23 42.71 -2.31 -22.64
C LYS A 23 43.02 -0.85 -22.32
N LEU A 24 43.22 -0.51 -21.05
CA LEU A 24 43.46 0.88 -20.64
C LEU A 24 44.91 1.30 -20.87
N SER A 25 45.10 2.55 -21.28
CA SER A 25 46.41 3.18 -21.29
C SER A 25 46.88 3.50 -19.87
N LYS A 26 48.19 3.78 -19.70
CA LYS A 26 48.75 4.19 -18.40
C LYS A 26 48.08 5.46 -17.85
N GLU A 27 47.83 6.44 -18.71
CA GLU A 27 47.15 7.69 -18.34
C GLU A 27 45.71 7.43 -17.87
N GLU A 28 44.99 6.52 -18.54
CA GLU A 28 43.64 6.14 -18.13
C GLU A 28 43.62 5.39 -16.79
N ILE A 29 44.62 4.54 -16.54
CA ILE A 29 44.77 3.85 -15.25
C ILE A 29 44.98 4.89 -14.13
N GLU A 30 45.82 5.90 -14.34
CA GLU A 30 46.03 6.97 -13.36
C GLU A 30 44.76 7.78 -13.07
N ASP A 31 44.02 8.19 -14.11
CA ASP A 31 42.74 8.88 -13.96
C ASP A 31 41.72 8.04 -13.17
N LYS A 32 41.57 6.75 -13.51
CA LYS A 32 40.64 5.83 -12.83
C LYS A 32 41.01 5.62 -11.37
N ALA A 33 42.30 5.44 -11.07
CA ALA A 33 42.79 5.34 -9.70
C ALA A 33 42.52 6.63 -8.90
N GLY A 34 42.76 7.79 -9.50
CA GLY A 34 42.48 9.10 -8.90
C GLY A 34 40.99 9.28 -8.58
N LYS A 35 40.10 8.88 -9.51
CA LYS A 35 38.64 8.86 -9.28
C LYS A 35 38.24 7.96 -8.13
N TYR A 36 38.82 6.76 -8.03
CA TYR A 36 38.54 5.85 -6.92
C TYR A 36 39.05 6.41 -5.59
N LYS A 37 40.22 7.04 -5.58
CA LYS A 37 40.79 7.69 -4.38
C LYS A 37 39.88 8.81 -3.86
N LYS A 38 39.35 9.66 -4.75
CA LYS A 38 38.32 10.66 -4.40
C LYS A 38 37.08 10.01 -3.80
N PHE A 39 36.61 8.89 -4.39
CA PHE A 39 35.49 8.14 -3.85
C PHE A 39 35.76 7.60 -2.43
N ILE A 40 36.94 7.05 -2.16
CA ILE A 40 37.37 6.59 -0.84
C ILE A 40 37.29 7.73 0.18
N ILE A 41 37.86 8.90 -0.14
CA ILE A 41 37.86 10.07 0.74
C ILE A 41 36.42 10.49 1.09
N ILE A 42 35.54 10.59 0.09
CA ILE A 42 34.13 10.94 0.31
C ILE A 42 33.46 9.91 1.22
N THR A 43 33.65 8.61 0.97
CA THR A 43 33.06 7.55 1.80
C THR A 43 33.60 7.57 3.23
N HIS A 44 34.90 7.83 3.42
CA HIS A 44 35.49 7.97 4.74
C HIS A 44 34.83 9.11 5.53
N SER A 45 34.66 10.28 4.89
CA SER A 45 34.00 11.43 5.53
C SER A 45 32.57 11.12 5.93
N ILE A 46 31.79 10.44 5.08
CA ILE A 46 30.40 10.03 5.42
C ILE A 46 30.37 9.12 6.65
N PHE A 47 31.19 8.07 6.67
CA PHE A 47 31.22 7.14 7.82
C PHE A 47 31.77 7.80 9.09
N SER A 48 32.70 8.75 8.96
CA SER A 48 33.18 9.55 10.09
C SER A 48 32.07 10.43 10.66
N VAL A 49 31.27 11.08 9.82
CA VAL A 49 30.11 11.88 10.26
C VAL A 49 29.05 10.99 10.92
N LEU A 50 28.74 9.84 10.34
CA LEU A 50 27.82 8.86 10.93
C LEU A 50 28.30 8.34 12.29
N PHE A 51 29.62 8.19 12.48
CA PHE A 51 30.18 7.86 13.79
C PHE A 51 29.83 8.94 14.82
N PHE A 52 30.04 10.22 14.52
CA PHE A 52 29.74 11.29 15.48
C PHE A 52 28.24 11.49 15.71
N ILE A 53 27.42 11.44 14.67
CA ILE A 53 25.95 11.53 14.79
C ILE A 53 25.37 10.32 15.54
N GLY A 54 25.95 9.14 15.35
CA GLY A 54 25.45 7.93 16.00
C GLY A 54 25.94 7.80 17.43
N VAL A 55 27.23 7.98 17.70
CA VAL A 55 27.84 7.68 19.00
C VAL A 55 27.50 8.74 20.04
N ILE A 56 27.55 10.04 19.70
CA ILE A 56 27.36 11.11 20.69
C ILE A 56 25.95 11.07 21.30
N PRO A 57 24.84 11.05 20.54
CA PRO A 57 23.50 11.00 21.13
C PRO A 57 23.27 9.73 21.94
N THR A 58 23.82 8.60 21.49
CA THR A 58 23.68 7.32 22.22
C THR A 58 24.45 7.34 23.53
N VAL A 59 25.66 7.89 23.56
CA VAL A 59 26.40 8.08 24.82
C VAL A 59 25.66 9.06 25.74
N MET A 60 25.17 10.19 25.21
CA MET A 60 24.41 11.16 25.99
C MET A 60 23.12 10.56 26.58
N GLU A 61 22.44 9.67 25.85
CA GLU A 61 21.24 9.00 26.33
C GLU A 61 21.56 7.94 27.38
N VAL A 62 22.65 7.17 27.20
CA VAL A 62 23.15 6.22 28.21
C VAL A 62 23.53 6.93 29.51
N LEU A 63 24.12 8.13 29.44
CA LEU A 63 24.49 8.93 30.61
C LEU A 63 23.29 9.47 31.41
N LYS A 64 22.07 9.47 30.82
CA LYS A 64 20.84 9.87 31.53
C LYS A 64 20.16 8.73 32.28
N PHE A 65 20.59 7.49 32.07
CA PHE A 65 20.03 6.35 32.79
C PHE A 65 20.51 6.37 34.25
N GLU A 66 19.58 6.50 35.18
CA GLU A 66 19.86 6.43 36.62
C GLU A 66 20.20 5.00 37.08
N GLU A 67 19.73 3.99 36.35
CA GLU A 67 20.06 2.57 36.56
C GLU A 67 21.07 2.08 35.50
N PRO A 68 22.04 1.22 35.86
CA PRO A 68 23.00 0.71 34.89
C PRO A 68 22.29 -0.06 33.77
N LEU A 69 22.61 0.26 32.51
CA LEU A 69 22.08 -0.48 31.37
C LEU A 69 22.36 -1.99 31.54
N PRO A 70 21.39 -2.87 31.22
CA PRO A 70 21.64 -4.30 31.20
C PRO A 70 22.85 -4.61 30.31
N ILE A 71 23.83 -5.36 30.85
CA ILE A 71 25.11 -5.70 30.18
C ILE A 71 24.87 -6.20 28.74
N MET A 72 23.81 -6.98 28.53
CA MET A 72 23.44 -7.52 27.22
C MET A 72 23.11 -6.43 26.18
N GLN A 73 22.42 -5.35 26.57
CA GLN A 73 22.09 -4.24 25.66
C GLN A 73 23.34 -3.44 25.28
N PHE A 74 24.24 -3.21 26.24
CA PHE A 74 25.50 -2.53 25.99
C PHE A 74 26.40 -3.34 25.04
N VAL A 75 26.51 -4.65 25.25
CA VAL A 75 27.26 -5.56 24.36
C VAL A 75 26.68 -5.55 22.95
N LEU A 76 25.35 -5.62 22.81
CA LEU A 76 24.68 -5.58 21.50
C LEU A 76 24.96 -4.26 20.76
N MET A 77 24.90 -3.14 21.49
CA MET A 77 25.22 -1.82 20.96
C MET A 77 26.65 -1.75 20.42
N LEU A 78 27.64 -2.23 21.18
CA LEU A 78 29.04 -2.28 20.73
C LEU A 78 29.24 -3.15 19.49
N LEU A 79 28.56 -4.30 19.41
CA LEU A 79 28.61 -5.17 18.23
C LEU A 79 28.02 -4.48 16.98
N ILE A 80 26.93 -3.75 17.14
CA ILE A 80 26.33 -2.95 16.06
C ILE A 80 27.31 -1.86 15.61
N TYR A 81 27.90 -1.09 16.52
CA TYR A 81 28.88 -0.06 16.16
C TYR A 81 30.13 -0.64 15.49
N GLY A 82 30.64 -1.76 16.02
CA GLY A 82 31.79 -2.47 15.46
C GLY A 82 31.55 -2.91 14.02
N THR A 83 30.37 -3.46 13.73
CA THR A 83 30.04 -3.99 12.40
C THR A 83 29.60 -2.93 11.41
N VAL A 84 28.84 -1.92 11.85
CA VAL A 84 28.22 -0.91 10.97
C VAL A 84 29.12 0.30 10.74
N ILE A 85 30.00 0.65 11.67
CA ILE A 85 30.85 1.85 11.57
C ILE A 85 32.33 1.52 11.51
N ILE A 86 32.84 0.73 12.46
CA ILE A 86 34.28 0.46 12.54
C ILE A 86 34.75 -0.42 11.37
N ALA A 87 34.05 -1.53 11.08
CA ALA A 87 34.44 -2.42 10.00
C ALA A 87 34.48 -1.75 8.60
N PRO A 88 33.52 -0.90 8.22
CA PRO A 88 33.62 -0.09 7.01
C PRO A 88 34.82 0.87 7.00
N LEU A 89 35.11 1.56 8.11
CA LEU A 89 36.27 2.46 8.20
C LEU A 89 37.60 1.71 8.04
N VAL A 90 37.75 0.57 8.71
CA VAL A 90 38.92 -0.31 8.55
C VAL A 90 39.03 -0.77 7.09
N ARG A 91 37.91 -1.17 6.46
CA ARG A 91 37.91 -1.59 5.06
C ARG A 91 38.31 -0.45 4.12
N ILE A 92 37.83 0.77 4.36
CA ILE A 92 38.19 1.98 3.61
C ILE A 92 39.70 2.25 3.76
N TYR A 93 40.23 2.15 4.98
CA TYR A 93 41.66 2.30 5.26
C TYR A 93 42.50 1.28 4.50
N VAL A 94 42.17 -0.02 4.58
CA VAL A 94 42.87 -1.09 3.86
C VAL A 94 42.83 -0.85 2.35
N ILE A 95 41.68 -0.45 1.80
CA ILE A 95 41.55 -0.17 0.37
C ILE A 95 42.38 1.06 -0.04
N SER A 96 42.48 2.08 0.82
CA SER A 96 43.26 3.30 0.53
C SER A 96 44.76 3.06 0.36
N LYS A 97 45.26 1.94 0.89
CA LYS A 97 46.67 1.52 0.80
C LYS A 97 46.98 0.63 -0.41
N LYS A 98 45.99 0.25 -1.22
CA LYS A 98 46.19 -0.56 -2.42
C LYS A 98 47.00 0.19 -3.49
N PRO A 99 47.73 -0.52 -4.35
CA PRO A 99 48.48 0.09 -5.45
C PRO A 99 47.55 0.75 -6.47
N HIS A 100 48.09 1.69 -7.26
CA HIS A 100 47.33 2.49 -8.23
C HIS A 100 46.55 1.62 -9.23
N GLU A 101 47.14 0.55 -9.75
CA GLU A 101 46.50 -0.38 -10.70
C GLU A 101 45.28 -1.08 -10.08
N GLU A 102 45.37 -1.52 -8.83
CA GLU A 102 44.24 -2.14 -8.14
C GLU A 102 43.10 -1.14 -7.88
N LEU A 103 43.43 0.12 -7.56
CA LEU A 103 42.43 1.18 -7.38
C LEU A 103 41.71 1.49 -8.69
N ALA A 104 42.44 1.54 -9.80
CA ALA A 104 41.87 1.71 -11.13
C ALA A 104 40.95 0.54 -11.52
N LEU A 105 41.36 -0.70 -11.27
CA LEU A 105 40.51 -1.88 -11.48
C LEU A 105 39.23 -1.83 -10.63
N LEU A 106 39.30 -1.33 -9.39
CA LEU A 106 38.13 -1.14 -8.54
C LEU A 106 37.16 -0.10 -9.11
N GLU A 107 37.65 0.98 -9.71
CA GLU A 107 36.81 1.97 -10.40
C GLU A 107 36.14 1.37 -11.63
N VAL A 108 36.88 0.61 -12.45
CA VAL A 108 36.31 -0.10 -13.60
C VAL A 108 35.22 -1.07 -13.16
N LYS A 109 35.44 -1.84 -12.09
CA LYS A 109 34.41 -2.71 -11.47
C LYS A 109 33.20 -1.90 -10.98
N ARG A 110 33.40 -0.68 -10.49
CA ARG A 110 32.32 0.20 -10.03
C ARG A 110 31.48 0.72 -11.21
N GLU A 111 32.11 1.12 -12.31
CA GLU A 111 31.44 1.56 -13.53
C GLU A 111 30.58 0.45 -14.14
N ILE A 112 31.15 -0.75 -14.28
CA ILE A 112 30.43 -1.90 -14.84
C ILE A 112 29.25 -2.28 -13.95
N ARG A 113 29.43 -2.26 -12.62
CA ARG A 113 28.32 -2.46 -11.67
C ARG A 113 27.18 -1.47 -11.90
N LYS A 114 27.49 -0.19 -12.10
CA LYS A 114 26.48 0.86 -12.38
C LYS A 114 25.74 0.60 -13.69
N VAL A 115 26.44 0.15 -14.73
CA VAL A 115 25.81 -0.20 -16.02
C VAL A 115 24.88 -1.41 -15.84
N PHE A 116 25.34 -2.48 -15.20
CA PHE A 116 24.50 -3.66 -14.92
C PHE A 116 23.27 -3.32 -14.09
N SER A 117 23.40 -2.48 -13.06
CA SER A 117 22.24 -2.06 -12.26
C SER A 117 21.22 -1.30 -13.10
N LYS A 118 21.66 -0.44 -14.03
CA LYS A 118 20.77 0.27 -14.96
C LYS A 118 20.05 -0.68 -15.92
N ILE A 119 20.77 -1.66 -16.48
CA ILE A 119 20.16 -2.68 -17.36
C ILE A 119 19.09 -3.47 -16.60
N ILE A 120 19.39 -3.93 -15.38
CA ILE A 120 18.43 -4.67 -14.55
C ILE A 120 17.22 -3.80 -14.20
N GLN A 121 17.45 -2.52 -13.90
CA GLN A 121 16.38 -1.57 -13.63
C GLN A 121 15.46 -1.41 -14.85
N GLN A 122 16.05 -1.22 -16.04
CA GLN A 122 15.33 -1.10 -17.29
C GLN A 122 14.56 -2.38 -17.63
N GLU A 123 15.17 -3.56 -17.45
CA GLU A 123 14.50 -4.85 -17.65
C GLU A 123 13.29 -5.02 -16.72
N LYS A 124 13.40 -4.61 -15.46
CA LYS A 124 12.27 -4.61 -14.53
C LYS A 124 11.16 -3.65 -14.95
N GLU A 125 11.52 -2.45 -15.41
CA GLU A 125 10.56 -1.46 -15.90
C GLU A 125 9.84 -1.95 -17.16
N LEU A 126 10.55 -2.61 -18.08
CA LEU A 126 9.98 -3.25 -19.26
C LEU A 126 9.00 -4.36 -18.87
N LEU A 127 9.42 -5.30 -18.02
CA LEU A 127 8.55 -6.37 -17.52
C LEU A 127 7.31 -5.81 -16.81
N GLN A 128 7.47 -4.75 -16.03
CA GLN A 128 6.36 -4.08 -15.38
C GLN A 128 5.38 -3.48 -16.40
N ASN A 129 5.88 -2.83 -17.45
CA ASN A 129 5.06 -2.27 -18.53
C ASN A 129 4.35 -3.37 -19.34
N GLU A 130 5.03 -4.46 -19.65
CA GLU A 130 4.43 -5.62 -20.33
C GLU A 130 3.32 -6.26 -19.50
N ASN A 131 3.59 -6.55 -18.22
CA ASN A 131 2.59 -7.13 -17.32
C ASN A 131 1.40 -6.19 -17.12
N TRP A 132 1.64 -4.88 -16.98
CA TRP A 132 0.60 -3.87 -16.89
C TRP A 132 -0.26 -3.86 -18.16
N THR A 133 0.36 -3.81 -19.33
CA THR A 133 -0.34 -3.76 -20.62
C THR A 133 -1.17 -5.02 -20.84
N LYS A 134 -0.62 -6.19 -20.51
CA LYS A 134 -1.33 -7.48 -20.57
C LYS A 134 -2.52 -7.54 -19.62
N ALA A 135 -2.38 -7.05 -18.39
CA ALA A 135 -3.45 -7.07 -17.40
C ALA A 135 -4.58 -6.06 -17.70
N THR A 136 -4.25 -4.96 -18.40
CA THR A 136 -5.19 -3.87 -18.69
C THR A 136 -5.68 -3.85 -20.14
N ASN A 137 -5.21 -4.79 -20.97
CA ASN A 137 -5.41 -4.82 -22.42
C ASN A 137 -5.03 -3.49 -23.12
N GLY A 138 -4.14 -2.69 -22.51
CA GLY A 138 -3.75 -1.36 -23.00
C GLY A 138 -4.86 -0.30 -22.99
N LYS A 139 -6.02 -0.57 -22.37
CA LYS A 139 -7.21 0.31 -22.42
C LYS A 139 -7.51 1.05 -21.12
N PHE A 140 -6.69 0.87 -20.09
CA PHE A 140 -6.90 1.47 -18.78
C PHE A 140 -6.30 2.88 -18.70
N VAL A 141 -7.13 3.87 -18.32
CA VAL A 141 -6.74 5.28 -18.14
C VAL A 141 -6.68 5.61 -16.66
N VAL A 142 -5.47 5.83 -16.15
CA VAL A 142 -5.26 6.14 -14.73
C VAL A 142 -5.81 7.54 -14.41
N SER A 143 -6.97 7.60 -13.76
CA SER A 143 -7.55 8.82 -13.19
C SER A 143 -6.93 9.17 -11.83
N LYS A 144 -6.72 8.15 -10.98
CA LYS A 144 -6.07 8.31 -9.67
C LYS A 144 -5.36 7.02 -9.28
N SER A 145 -4.32 7.13 -8.45
CA SER A 145 -3.68 5.97 -7.82
C SER A 145 -3.50 6.19 -6.32
N PHE A 146 -3.60 5.10 -5.57
CA PHE A 146 -3.42 5.03 -4.13
C PHE A 146 -2.36 3.99 -3.83
N ASN A 147 -1.30 4.40 -3.13
CA ASN A 147 -0.33 3.45 -2.59
C ASN A 147 -0.96 2.72 -1.41
N ILE A 148 -0.79 1.41 -1.37
CA ILE A 148 -1.20 0.57 -0.26
C ILE A 148 0.09 0.13 0.43
N VAL A 149 0.35 0.72 1.59
CA VAL A 149 1.54 0.42 2.39
C VAL A 149 1.18 -0.72 3.32
N THR A 150 1.96 -1.79 3.31
CA THR A 150 1.77 -2.93 4.22
C THR A 150 3.04 -3.20 5.02
N ASN A 151 2.90 -3.82 6.19
CA ASN A 151 4.06 -4.27 6.95
C ASN A 151 4.85 -5.31 6.13
N GLY A 152 6.17 -5.09 5.97
CA GLY A 152 7.03 -5.90 5.10
C GLY A 152 7.46 -5.22 3.78
N GLY A 153 7.04 -3.98 3.53
CA GLY A 153 7.56 -3.16 2.43
C GLY A 153 7.02 -3.50 1.04
N ILE A 154 5.96 -4.31 0.95
CA ILE A 154 5.26 -4.57 -0.30
C ILE A 154 4.45 -3.31 -0.64
N LEU A 155 4.87 -2.63 -1.72
CA LEU A 155 4.17 -1.46 -2.27
C LEU A 155 3.12 -1.94 -3.28
N SER A 156 1.95 -2.28 -2.77
CA SER A 156 0.79 -2.52 -3.61
C SER A 156 0.15 -1.19 -4.01
N LYS A 157 -0.63 -1.17 -5.09
CA LYS A 157 -1.31 0.02 -5.58
C LYS A 157 -2.73 -0.30 -6.01
N LEU A 158 -3.63 0.64 -5.74
CA LEU A 158 -4.96 0.68 -6.30
C LEU A 158 -5.01 1.80 -7.33
N PHE A 159 -5.33 1.48 -8.58
CA PHE A 159 -5.54 2.47 -9.63
C PHE A 159 -7.02 2.55 -9.96
N ILE A 160 -7.49 3.75 -10.24
CA ILE A 160 -8.87 4.04 -10.63
C ILE A 160 -8.86 4.64 -12.03
N ASP A 161 -9.69 4.08 -12.89
CA ASP A 161 -10.12 4.65 -14.16
C ASP A 161 -11.60 5.02 -14.03
N ASN A 162 -11.86 6.30 -13.80
CA ASN A 162 -13.22 6.81 -13.66
C ASN A 162 -13.94 6.93 -15.01
N GLN A 163 -13.19 7.03 -16.12
CA GLN A 163 -13.78 7.19 -17.45
C GLN A 163 -14.42 5.88 -17.91
N HIS A 164 -13.72 4.77 -17.76
CA HIS A 164 -14.20 3.44 -18.18
C HIS A 164 -14.82 2.65 -17.03
N LYS A 165 -14.88 3.22 -15.81
CA LYS A 165 -15.41 2.58 -14.60
C LYS A 165 -14.68 1.27 -14.30
N LEU A 166 -13.35 1.34 -14.32
CA LEU A 166 -12.45 0.23 -14.03
C LEU A 166 -11.55 0.56 -12.85
N PHE A 167 -11.14 -0.44 -12.09
CA PHE A 167 -10.05 -0.30 -11.13
C PHE A 167 -9.06 -1.45 -11.26
N VAL A 168 -7.81 -1.20 -10.92
CA VAL A 168 -6.74 -2.20 -10.93
C VAL A 168 -6.18 -2.33 -9.53
N TYR A 169 -6.16 -3.56 -9.01
CA TYR A 169 -5.34 -3.89 -7.86
C TYR A 169 -4.03 -4.51 -8.35
N GLN A 170 -2.94 -3.80 -8.06
CA GLN A 170 -1.58 -4.27 -8.27
C GLN A 170 -0.97 -4.65 -6.93
N LYS A 171 -0.75 -5.94 -6.69
CA LYS A 171 -0.04 -6.39 -5.48
C LYS A 171 1.46 -6.18 -5.61
N ASP A 172 2.02 -6.57 -6.76
CA ASP A 172 3.43 -6.45 -7.13
C ASP A 172 3.58 -6.44 -8.67
N ILE A 173 4.81 -6.62 -9.18
CA ILE A 173 5.07 -6.65 -10.64
C ILE A 173 4.46 -7.85 -11.36
N ASN A 174 4.16 -8.95 -10.65
CA ASN A 174 3.66 -10.20 -11.21
C ASN A 174 2.15 -10.36 -11.04
N PHE A 175 1.56 -9.66 -10.07
CA PHE A 175 0.13 -9.72 -9.81
C PHE A 175 -0.53 -8.36 -10.01
N ILE A 176 -1.11 -8.20 -11.20
CA ILE A 176 -1.89 -7.03 -11.62
C ILE A 176 -3.22 -7.57 -12.12
N LYS A 177 -4.33 -7.09 -11.55
CA LYS A 177 -5.66 -7.53 -11.97
C LYS A 177 -6.62 -6.36 -12.07
N MET A 178 -7.30 -6.29 -13.21
CA MET A 178 -8.28 -5.27 -13.56
C MET A 178 -9.70 -5.79 -13.29
N TYR A 179 -10.54 -4.90 -12.79
CA TYR A 179 -11.93 -5.14 -12.44
C TYR A 179 -12.80 -3.98 -12.92
N LYS A 180 -14.08 -4.24 -13.16
CA LYS A 180 -15.08 -3.19 -13.32
C LYS A 180 -15.53 -2.67 -11.96
N PHE A 181 -16.00 -1.43 -11.90
CA PHE A 181 -16.64 -0.88 -10.71
C PHE A 181 -17.82 -1.75 -10.26
N SER A 182 -18.58 -2.30 -11.21
CA SER A 182 -19.69 -3.22 -10.95
C SER A 182 -19.27 -4.50 -10.21
N ASP A 183 -18.02 -4.94 -10.40
CA ASP A 183 -17.49 -6.16 -9.79
C ASP A 183 -17.23 -5.97 -8.29
N LEU A 184 -17.11 -4.73 -7.81
CA LEU A 184 -16.99 -4.45 -6.38
C LEU A 184 -18.34 -4.69 -5.68
N ILE A 185 -18.36 -5.67 -4.78
CA ILE A 185 -19.55 -6.02 -3.99
C ILE A 185 -19.58 -5.24 -2.68
N ASN A 186 -18.50 -5.34 -1.91
CA ASN A 186 -18.32 -4.65 -0.64
C ASN A 186 -16.86 -4.69 -0.20
N TYR A 187 -16.56 -4.02 0.91
CA TYR A 187 -15.31 -4.22 1.62
C TYR A 187 -15.52 -4.19 3.14
N GLU A 188 -14.60 -4.81 3.88
CA GLU A 188 -14.57 -4.80 5.34
C GLU A 188 -13.15 -4.59 5.88
N VAL A 189 -13.02 -3.80 6.94
CA VAL A 189 -11.79 -3.65 7.71
C VAL A 189 -11.90 -4.48 8.98
N TYR A 190 -10.92 -5.33 9.22
CA TYR A 190 -10.79 -6.13 10.42
C TYR A 190 -9.59 -5.66 11.24
N GLU A 191 -9.82 -5.37 12.51
CA GLU A 191 -8.77 -5.14 13.52
C GLU A 191 -8.91 -6.19 14.62
N ASN A 192 -7.83 -6.94 14.91
CA ASN A 192 -7.78 -8.00 15.92
C ASN A 192 -8.96 -8.98 15.82
N GLY A 193 -9.27 -9.41 14.60
CA GLY A 193 -10.36 -10.36 14.30
C GLY A 193 -11.77 -9.75 14.33
N GLN A 194 -11.92 -8.46 14.64
CA GLN A 194 -13.23 -7.78 14.68
C GLN A 194 -13.42 -6.89 13.46
N SER A 195 -14.56 -7.02 12.80
CA SER A 195 -14.96 -6.09 11.73
C SER A 195 -15.24 -4.72 12.34
N LYS A 196 -14.47 -3.71 11.92
CA LYS A 196 -14.55 -2.32 12.39
C LYS A 196 -15.20 -1.38 11.37
N VAL A 197 -15.05 -1.68 10.09
CA VAL A 197 -15.62 -0.89 9.00
C VAL A 197 -16.24 -1.83 7.99
N LYS A 198 -17.42 -1.49 7.49
CA LYS A 198 -18.09 -2.17 6.38
C LYS A 198 -18.54 -1.13 5.38
N GLY A 199 -18.08 -1.26 4.14
CA GLY A 199 -18.55 -0.46 3.01
C GLY A 199 -19.46 -1.30 2.12
N ARG A 200 -20.71 -0.88 1.94
CA ARG A 200 -21.69 -1.47 1.03
C ARG A 200 -22.43 -0.35 0.29
N ALA A 201 -22.89 -0.63 -0.93
CA ALA A 201 -23.76 0.29 -1.67
C ALA A 201 -25.00 0.67 -0.83
N GLY A 202 -25.33 1.97 -0.77
CA GLY A 202 -26.51 2.49 -0.07
C GLY A 202 -26.46 2.47 1.47
N SER A 203 -25.34 2.09 2.10
CA SER A 203 -25.21 2.09 3.57
C SER A 203 -24.52 3.36 4.08
N ALA A 204 -25.03 3.93 5.18
CA ALA A 204 -24.29 4.93 5.95
C ALA A 204 -23.00 4.29 6.50
N LEU A 205 -21.86 4.80 6.08
CA LEU A 205 -20.54 4.25 6.39
C LEU A 205 -20.27 4.23 7.91
N ILE A 206 -20.04 3.05 8.49
CA ILE A 206 -19.64 2.89 9.91
C ILE A 206 -18.16 3.30 10.14
N GLY A 207 -17.42 3.54 9.06
CA GLY A 207 -16.00 3.92 9.07
C GLY A 207 -15.68 5.29 9.67
N GLY A 208 -16.62 6.24 9.70
CA GLY A 208 -16.39 7.57 10.30
C GLY A 208 -15.99 7.51 11.78
N ALA A 209 -16.57 6.57 12.54
CA ALA A 209 -16.24 6.34 13.95
C ALA A 209 -14.89 5.63 14.14
N PHE A 210 -14.51 4.76 13.20
CA PHE A 210 -13.21 4.09 13.24
C PHE A 210 -12.08 5.03 12.81
N PHE A 211 -12.30 5.89 11.83
CA PHE A 211 -11.28 6.77 11.22
C PHE A 211 -11.31 8.24 11.72
N GLY A 212 -12.20 8.64 12.65
CA GLY A 212 -12.39 10.04 13.11
C GLY A 212 -12.78 10.25 14.60
N LEU A 213 -12.82 11.51 15.03
CA LEU A 213 -12.59 12.12 16.37
C LEU A 213 -13.17 11.48 17.65
N THR A 214 -14.18 10.62 17.60
CA THR A 214 -14.81 10.08 18.82
C THR A 214 -14.40 8.67 19.17
N GLY A 215 -13.76 7.92 18.26
CA GLY A 215 -13.24 6.56 18.55
C GLY A 215 -14.26 5.56 19.13
N LEU A 216 -15.56 5.91 19.17
CA LEU A 216 -16.59 5.18 19.87
C LEU A 216 -17.47 4.47 18.85
N ILE A 217 -17.31 3.16 18.75
CA ILE A 217 -18.29 2.32 18.10
C ILE A 217 -19.43 2.11 19.11
N VAL A 218 -20.48 2.94 19.01
CA VAL A 218 -21.78 2.63 19.62
C VAL A 218 -22.51 1.69 18.68
N GLY A 219 -22.72 0.43 19.10
CA GLY A 219 -23.48 -0.53 18.30
C GLY A 219 -23.10 -1.99 18.45
N SER A 220 -22.87 -2.47 19.67
CA SER A 220 -23.26 -3.83 20.08
C SER A 220 -23.08 -3.93 21.59
N SER A 221 -24.04 -4.56 22.25
CA SER A 221 -24.13 -4.81 23.69
C SER A 221 -23.08 -5.80 24.21
N MET A 222 -21.83 -5.70 23.75
CA MET A 222 -20.71 -6.48 24.26
C MET A 222 -19.71 -5.55 24.91
N SER A 223 -19.63 -5.57 26.25
CA SER A 223 -18.55 -4.94 27.01
C SER A 223 -17.22 -5.50 26.49
N ARG A 224 -16.51 -4.71 25.68
CA ARG A 224 -15.28 -5.15 25.04
C ARG A 224 -14.16 -4.20 25.42
N LYS A 225 -13.18 -4.71 26.16
CA LYS A 225 -11.93 -4.02 26.48
C LYS A 225 -11.40 -3.31 25.24
N VAL A 226 -11.16 -2.01 25.34
CA VAL A 226 -10.39 -1.28 24.34
C VAL A 226 -8.97 -1.83 24.42
N GLU A 227 -8.55 -2.56 23.39
CA GLU A 227 -7.17 -3.03 23.29
C GLU A 227 -6.29 -1.90 22.76
N ASP A 228 -5.25 -1.54 23.52
CA ASP A 228 -4.28 -0.49 23.14
C ASP A 228 -3.31 -0.95 22.03
N LYS A 229 -3.27 -2.26 21.78
CA LYS A 229 -2.42 -2.87 20.76
C LYS A 229 -3.23 -3.36 19.56
N CYS A 230 -2.70 -3.10 18.37
CA CYS A 230 -3.16 -3.71 17.13
C CYS A 230 -2.21 -4.87 16.80
N ASN A 231 -2.71 -6.09 16.86
CA ASN A 231 -1.99 -7.31 16.50
C ASN A 231 -2.19 -7.70 15.03
N GLN A 232 -3.36 -7.33 14.48
CA GLN A 232 -3.77 -7.67 13.13
C GLN A 232 -4.66 -6.57 12.55
N LEU A 233 -4.36 -6.14 11.32
CA LEU A 233 -5.17 -5.19 10.56
C LEU A 233 -5.29 -5.68 9.11
N LYS A 234 -6.51 -5.95 8.65
CA LYS A 234 -6.80 -6.48 7.31
C LYS A 234 -7.91 -5.69 6.63
N LEU A 235 -7.76 -5.45 5.35
CA LEU A 235 -8.83 -4.99 4.45
C LEU A 235 -9.22 -6.16 3.55
N ILE A 236 -10.49 -6.53 3.58
CA ILE A 236 -11.05 -7.57 2.72
C ILE A 236 -11.98 -6.88 1.72
N ILE A 237 -11.67 -7.04 0.44
CA ILE A 237 -12.47 -6.52 -0.67
C ILE A 237 -13.15 -7.71 -1.33
N ARG A 238 -14.49 -7.73 -1.39
CA ARG A 238 -15.25 -8.82 -2.02
C ARG A 238 -15.69 -8.43 -3.42
N LEU A 239 -15.51 -9.36 -4.34
CA LEU A 239 -15.60 -9.15 -5.77
C LEU A 239 -16.52 -10.17 -6.43
N ASN A 240 -17.22 -9.75 -7.48
CA ASN A 240 -18.00 -10.60 -8.35
C ASN A 240 -17.09 -11.25 -9.42
N ASP A 241 -16.15 -12.07 -8.96
CA ASP A 241 -15.22 -12.80 -9.83
C ASP A 241 -15.00 -14.19 -9.27
N LEU A 242 -15.40 -15.23 -10.02
CA LEU A 242 -15.28 -16.63 -9.61
C LEU A 242 -13.82 -17.04 -9.34
N ASN A 243 -12.87 -16.48 -10.10
CA ASN A 243 -11.46 -16.84 -9.98
C ASN A 243 -10.76 -16.10 -8.84
N CYS A 244 -11.29 -14.94 -8.44
CA CYS A 244 -10.76 -14.15 -7.33
C CYS A 244 -11.90 -13.44 -6.60
N PRO A 245 -12.70 -14.18 -5.79
CA PRO A 245 -13.90 -13.65 -5.16
C PRO A 245 -13.59 -12.66 -4.04
N GLN A 246 -12.33 -12.63 -3.58
CA GLN A 246 -11.88 -11.64 -2.61
C GLN A 246 -10.40 -11.30 -2.75
N ILE A 247 -10.07 -10.05 -2.44
CA ILE A 247 -8.70 -9.58 -2.22
C ILE A 247 -8.54 -9.34 -0.72
N VAL A 248 -7.52 -9.96 -0.11
CA VAL A 248 -7.17 -9.76 1.29
C VAL A 248 -5.86 -9.00 1.37
N ILE A 249 -5.93 -7.76 1.84
CA ILE A 249 -4.77 -6.89 2.07
C ILE A 249 -4.46 -6.90 3.56
N THR A 250 -3.32 -7.45 3.92
CA THR A 250 -2.88 -7.52 5.31
C THR A 250 -1.89 -6.40 5.58
N TYR A 251 -2.32 -5.41 6.37
CA TYR A 251 -1.50 -4.27 6.76
C TYR A 251 -0.59 -4.63 7.94
N VAL A 252 -1.11 -5.39 8.90
CA VAL A 252 -0.40 -5.87 10.09
C VAL A 252 -0.81 -7.31 10.36
N ASP A 253 0.15 -8.16 10.69
CA ASP A 253 -0.06 -9.56 11.09
C ASP A 253 1.02 -9.94 12.11
N ASN A 254 0.62 -10.52 13.24
CA ASN A 254 1.52 -11.02 14.28
C ASN A 254 2.51 -9.99 14.85
N VAL A 255 2.13 -8.71 14.91
CA VAL A 255 2.94 -7.65 15.53
C VAL A 255 2.06 -6.80 16.45
N ALA A 256 2.46 -6.61 17.70
CA ALA A 256 1.72 -5.82 18.69
C ALA A 256 2.07 -4.31 18.57
N TRP A 257 1.55 -3.65 17.54
CA TRP A 257 1.75 -2.21 17.38
C TRP A 257 0.93 -1.41 18.38
N ASP A 258 1.55 -0.38 18.93
CA ASP A 258 0.85 0.62 19.72
C ASP A 258 -0.10 1.44 18.84
N LYS A 259 -1.38 1.52 19.21
CA LYS A 259 -2.37 2.32 18.47
C LYS A 259 -2.12 3.83 18.58
N ALA A 260 -1.43 4.29 19.62
CA ALA A 260 -0.95 5.67 19.72
C ALA A 260 0.36 5.91 18.95
N GLY A 261 1.04 4.83 18.53
CA GLY A 261 2.31 4.90 17.82
C GLY A 261 2.18 5.48 16.41
N PHE A 262 3.22 6.22 16.00
CA PHE A 262 3.31 6.84 14.68
C PHE A 262 3.03 5.85 13.53
N THR A 263 3.64 4.67 13.59
CA THR A 263 3.51 3.63 12.55
C THR A 263 2.07 3.18 12.35
N TYR A 264 1.34 2.90 13.42
CA TYR A 264 -0.06 2.49 13.32
C TYR A 264 -0.93 3.62 12.78
N ARG A 265 -0.73 4.86 13.27
CA ARG A 265 -1.50 6.03 12.81
C ARG A 265 -1.32 6.27 11.31
N THR A 266 -0.08 6.31 10.82
CA THR A 266 0.20 6.48 9.39
C THR A 266 -0.40 5.33 8.57
N MET A 267 -0.34 4.10 9.07
CA MET A 267 -0.94 2.94 8.40
C MET A 267 -2.46 3.06 8.30
N LYS A 268 -3.10 3.50 9.40
CA LYS A 268 -4.55 3.69 9.48
C LYS A 268 -5.03 4.81 8.56
N GLU A 269 -4.29 5.92 8.49
CA GLU A 269 -4.55 7.01 7.53
C GLU A 269 -4.44 6.54 6.08
N ASN A 270 -3.43 5.70 5.76
CA ASN A 270 -3.32 5.09 4.43
C ASN A 270 -4.51 4.17 4.12
N LEU A 271 -4.88 3.30 5.06
CA LEU A 271 -6.03 2.41 4.94
C LEU A 271 -7.34 3.20 4.75
N GLN A 272 -7.50 4.31 5.46
CA GLN A 272 -8.65 5.20 5.31
C GLN A 272 -8.78 5.72 3.88
N LEU A 273 -7.68 6.22 3.30
CA LEU A 273 -7.68 6.70 1.91
C LEU A 273 -8.07 5.61 0.91
N VAL A 274 -7.60 4.38 1.12
CA VAL A 274 -7.97 3.22 0.30
C VAL A 274 -9.45 2.87 0.47
N CYS A 275 -9.99 2.93 1.69
CA CYS A 275 -11.42 2.71 1.95
C CYS A 275 -12.28 3.77 1.25
N SER A 276 -11.90 5.05 1.33
CA SER A 276 -12.60 6.14 0.63
C SER A 276 -12.56 5.99 -0.89
N ALA A 277 -11.46 5.46 -1.44
CA ALA A 277 -11.38 5.12 -2.86
C ALA A 277 -12.37 4.00 -3.25
N LEU A 278 -12.51 2.97 -2.42
CA LEU A 278 -13.49 1.89 -2.63
C LEU A 278 -14.93 2.38 -2.47
N GLU A 279 -15.19 3.29 -1.53
CA GLU A 279 -16.49 3.96 -1.38
C GLU A 279 -16.87 4.74 -2.61
N TYR A 280 -15.94 5.51 -3.17
CA TYR A 280 -16.16 6.23 -4.42
C TYR A 280 -16.59 5.28 -5.55
N ILE A 281 -15.89 4.15 -5.69
CA ILE A 281 -16.23 3.11 -6.69
C ILE A 281 -17.64 2.57 -6.47
N MET A 282 -18.02 2.25 -5.22
CA MET A 282 -19.35 1.74 -4.89
C MET A 282 -20.47 2.78 -5.09
N ASN A 283 -20.22 4.04 -4.78
CA ASN A 283 -21.20 5.12 -4.95
C ASN A 283 -21.40 5.46 -6.43
N ALA A 284 -20.33 5.47 -7.23
CA ALA A 284 -20.41 5.64 -8.68
C ALA A 284 -21.29 4.56 -9.32
N LYS A 285 -21.16 3.29 -8.89
CA LYS A 285 -22.03 2.18 -9.31
C LYS A 285 -23.50 2.43 -9.00
N THR A 286 -23.81 2.93 -7.81
CA THR A 286 -25.20 3.18 -7.38
C THR A 286 -25.85 4.27 -8.25
N LEU A 287 -25.11 5.34 -8.55
CA LEU A 287 -25.61 6.45 -9.37
C LEU A 287 -25.89 6.02 -10.82
N GLU A 288 -25.08 5.13 -11.39
CA GLU A 288 -25.33 4.57 -12.73
C GLU A 288 -26.58 3.69 -12.76
N GLN A 289 -26.80 2.88 -11.74
CA GLN A 289 -28.02 2.04 -11.63
C GLN A 289 -29.28 2.91 -11.55
N SER A 290 -29.25 4.01 -10.79
CA SER A 290 -30.36 4.98 -10.72
C SER A 290 -30.54 5.83 -11.98
N ALA A 291 -29.55 5.90 -12.87
CA ALA A 291 -29.61 6.62 -14.14
C ALA A 291 -30.09 5.73 -15.30
N VAL A 292 -29.77 4.43 -15.27
CA VAL A 292 -30.23 3.45 -16.29
C VAL A 292 -31.71 3.12 -16.12
N GLU A 293 -32.25 3.14 -14.89
CA GLU A 293 -33.70 3.04 -14.64
C GLU A 293 -34.53 4.19 -15.24
N LYS A 294 -33.88 5.24 -15.79
CA LYS A 294 -34.56 6.36 -16.46
C LYS A 294 -34.59 6.26 -18.00
N THR A 295 -34.03 5.21 -18.60
CA THR A 295 -33.79 5.17 -20.07
C THR A 295 -34.11 3.84 -20.78
N GLU A 296 -34.98 3.00 -20.22
CA GLU A 296 -35.77 2.08 -21.05
C GLU A 296 -37.06 2.80 -21.49
N PRO A 297 -37.59 2.56 -22.71
CA PRO A 297 -38.89 3.09 -23.09
C PRO A 297 -39.90 2.57 -22.08
N GLN A 298 -40.40 3.49 -21.24
CA GLN A 298 -41.54 3.26 -20.40
C GLN A 298 -42.65 2.71 -21.30
N THR A 299 -42.93 1.41 -21.19
CA THR A 299 -44.32 1.02 -21.24
C THR A 299 -44.92 1.76 -20.06
N THR A 300 -45.68 2.81 -20.35
CA THR A 300 -46.38 3.64 -19.40
C THR A 300 -47.06 2.74 -18.37
N LYS A 301 -46.47 2.58 -17.18
CA LYS A 301 -47.31 2.46 -16.00
C LYS A 301 -47.75 3.88 -15.75
N GLU A 302 -48.87 4.24 -16.37
CA GLU A 302 -49.71 5.31 -15.89
C GLU A 302 -49.80 5.13 -14.38
N GLU A 303 -49.17 6.01 -13.61
CA GLU A 303 -49.64 6.25 -12.26
C GLU A 303 -51.08 6.70 -12.43
N LYS A 304 -52.02 5.80 -12.14
CA LYS A 304 -53.46 6.08 -12.21
C LYS A 304 -53.73 7.43 -11.54
N PRO A 305 -54.55 8.31 -12.12
CA PRO A 305 -54.88 9.59 -11.53
C PRO A 305 -55.21 9.44 -10.05
N LEU A 306 -54.76 10.36 -9.19
CA LEU A 306 -54.99 10.31 -7.74
C LEU A 306 -56.45 9.98 -7.36
N LYS A 307 -57.40 10.46 -8.17
CA LYS A 307 -58.83 10.18 -8.02
C LYS A 307 -59.20 8.69 -8.16
N GLU A 308 -58.59 7.96 -9.08
CA GLU A 308 -58.81 6.52 -9.26
C GLU A 308 -58.19 5.71 -8.13
N GLN A 309 -57.00 6.10 -7.65
CA GLN A 309 -56.37 5.45 -6.49
C GLN A 309 -57.19 5.66 -5.22
N MET A 310 -57.81 6.83 -5.06
CA MET A 310 -58.75 7.09 -3.95
C MET A 310 -60.06 6.30 -4.08
N LEU A 311 -60.52 6.04 -5.30
CA LEU A 311 -61.73 5.25 -5.55
C LEU A 311 -61.48 3.77 -5.22
N GLU A 312 -60.37 3.19 -5.69
CA GLU A 312 -59.98 1.81 -5.39
C GLU A 312 -59.75 1.60 -3.89
N LEU A 313 -59.09 2.55 -3.21
CA LEU A 313 -58.90 2.47 -1.76
C LEU A 313 -60.24 2.45 -1.01
N LYS A 314 -61.24 3.20 -1.51
CA LYS A 314 -62.58 3.21 -0.93
C LYS A 314 -63.35 1.93 -1.24
N GLU A 315 -63.24 1.39 -2.44
CA GLU A 315 -63.84 0.09 -2.80
C GLU A 315 -63.24 -1.06 -1.98
N MET A 316 -61.94 -1.02 -1.67
CA MET A 316 -61.31 -2.00 -0.79
C MET A 316 -61.84 -1.93 0.65
N LEU A 317 -62.19 -0.74 1.13
CA LEU A 317 -62.85 -0.56 2.43
C LEU A 317 -64.30 -1.07 2.38
N ASP A 318 -65.05 -0.68 1.35
CA ASP A 318 -66.46 -1.03 1.18
C ASP A 318 -66.66 -2.54 0.93
N SER A 319 -65.66 -3.22 0.36
CA SER A 319 -65.62 -4.69 0.20
C SER A 319 -65.07 -5.43 1.43
N GLY A 320 -64.66 -4.72 2.49
CA GLY A 320 -64.14 -5.29 3.73
C GLY A 320 -62.74 -5.93 3.60
N LEU A 321 -62.02 -5.66 2.51
CA LEU A 321 -60.64 -6.13 2.29
C LEU A 321 -59.62 -5.42 3.18
N ILE A 322 -59.94 -4.22 3.66
CA ILE A 322 -59.13 -3.43 4.59
C ILE A 322 -60.01 -2.87 5.71
N THR A 323 -59.41 -2.61 6.86
CA THR A 323 -60.12 -2.00 7.99
C THR A 323 -60.18 -0.47 7.86
N GLN A 324 -61.07 0.18 8.60
CA GLN A 324 -61.18 1.65 8.63
C GLN A 324 -59.86 2.33 9.01
N GLU A 325 -59.08 1.70 9.89
CA GLU A 325 -57.79 2.20 10.35
C GLU A 325 -56.71 2.09 9.25
N GLU A 326 -56.69 0.98 8.53
CA GLU A 326 -55.79 0.76 7.39
C GLU A 326 -56.11 1.70 6.21
N TYR A 327 -57.40 1.97 5.99
CA TYR A 327 -57.87 2.92 5.00
C TYR A 327 -57.34 4.33 5.29
N GLU A 328 -57.51 4.84 6.51
CA GLU A 328 -57.06 6.19 6.86
C GLU A 328 -55.53 6.33 6.83
N LEU A 329 -54.78 5.29 7.23
CA LEU A 329 -53.32 5.29 7.15
C LEU A 329 -52.83 5.32 5.69
N LYS A 330 -53.46 4.53 4.81
CA LYS A 330 -53.13 4.53 3.37
C LYS A 330 -53.55 5.81 2.67
N LYS A 331 -54.69 6.39 3.05
CA LYS A 331 -55.20 7.67 2.54
C LYS A 331 -54.27 8.83 2.89
N LYS A 332 -53.73 8.88 4.12
CA LYS A 332 -52.72 9.88 4.51
C LYS A 332 -51.43 9.75 3.69
N ARG A 333 -50.95 8.52 3.48
CA ARG A 333 -49.80 8.25 2.60
C ARG A 333 -50.04 8.70 1.16
N LEU A 334 -51.23 8.46 0.61
CA LEU A 334 -51.60 8.89 -0.75
C LEU A 334 -51.70 10.42 -0.89
N LEU A 335 -52.06 11.12 0.19
CA LEU A 335 -52.16 12.59 0.21
C LEU A 335 -50.88 13.29 0.69
N ASN A 336 -49.81 12.54 1.01
CA ASN A 336 -48.58 13.05 1.63
C ASN A 336 -48.84 13.90 2.90
N LEU A 337 -49.77 13.47 3.74
CA LEU A 337 -50.20 14.15 4.98
C LEU A 337 -49.71 13.48 6.26
#